data_AF-D9U533-F1
#
_entry.id   AF-D9U533-F1
#
_cell.length_a   1.000
_cell.length_b   1.000
_cell.length_c   1.000
_cell.angle_alpha   90.00
_cell.angle_beta   90.00
_cell.angle_gamma   90.00
#
_symmetry.space_group_name_H-M   'P 1'
#
loop_
_entity.id
_entity.type
_entity.pdbx_description
1 polymer ?
#
loop_
_entity_poly.entity_id
_entity_poly.type
_entity_poly.pdbx_seq_one_letter_code
_entity_poly.pdbx_strand_id
1 'polypeptide(L)'
;MAKTIKQLADELKVSKQTIQYHYQRLPAKNQQKNSQGTNLISTTAERIIRSKVAKPLLANKQQIGSKEPTKTSKENNDLIITLRREVEDLKSQRDKQLAAKDQQISSKDRQIDHLTKLIDQQQQLQLAIVAENRQLKEHVQKLSGLLEPSSTTQQQQSNDKDDALSNSEKQKRMHKNKPNKNWWHFW
;
A
#
# COMPACT_ATOMS: atom_id res chain seq x y z
N MET A 1 8.99 -11.94 -13.19
CA MET A 1 8.07 -12.94 -13.77
C MET A 1 8.48 -14.32 -13.27
N ALA A 2 7.53 -15.19 -12.97
CA ALA A 2 7.81 -16.53 -12.48
C ALA A 2 7.82 -17.52 -13.65
N LYS A 3 8.85 -18.37 -13.73
CA LYS A 3 9.09 -19.27 -14.86
C LYS A 3 8.64 -20.68 -14.54
N THR A 4 8.32 -21.46 -15.56
CA THR A 4 8.11 -22.90 -15.41
C THR A 4 9.43 -23.67 -15.49
N ILE A 5 9.44 -24.91 -14.98
CA ILE A 5 10.59 -25.83 -15.10
C ILE A 5 11.01 -26.03 -16.56
N LYS A 6 10.05 -26.07 -17.50
CA LYS A 6 10.32 -26.19 -18.93
C LYS A 6 11.06 -24.97 -19.46
N GLN A 7 10.55 -23.77 -19.18
CA GLN A 7 11.18 -22.52 -19.64
C GLN A 7 12.60 -22.34 -19.10
N LEU A 8 12.86 -22.68 -17.83
CA LEU A 8 14.20 -22.59 -17.27
C LEU A 8 15.15 -23.64 -17.86
N ALA A 9 14.64 -24.84 -18.19
CA ALA A 9 15.43 -25.88 -18.85
C ALA A 9 15.84 -25.48 -20.27
N ASP A 10 14.90 -24.94 -21.04
CA ASP A 10 15.13 -24.44 -22.39
C ASP A 10 16.15 -23.29 -22.39
N GLU A 11 16.06 -22.37 -21.42
CA GLU A 11 16.99 -21.24 -21.26
C GLU A 11 18.42 -21.69 -20.87
N LEU A 12 18.53 -22.66 -19.96
CA LEU A 12 19.82 -23.18 -19.51
C LEU A 12 20.39 -24.28 -20.43
N LYS A 13 19.68 -24.63 -21.51
CA LYS A 13 20.04 -25.71 -22.44
C LYS A 13 20.32 -27.04 -21.72
N VAL A 14 19.52 -27.35 -20.70
CA VAL A 14 19.60 -28.61 -19.94
C VAL A 14 18.27 -29.36 -20.00
N SER A 15 18.27 -30.63 -19.61
CA SER A 15 17.02 -31.40 -19.58
C SER A 15 16.03 -30.85 -18.55
N LYS A 16 14.73 -30.97 -18.84
CA LYS A 16 13.65 -30.67 -17.87
C LYS A 16 13.84 -31.44 -16.56
N GLN A 17 14.35 -32.67 -16.64
CA GLN A 17 14.63 -33.53 -15.50
C GLN A 17 15.73 -32.94 -14.60
N THR A 18 16.78 -32.34 -15.17
CA THR A 18 17.86 -31.68 -14.42
C THR A 18 17.31 -30.54 -13.56
N ILE A 19 16.45 -29.69 -14.13
CA ILE A 19 15.81 -28.60 -13.39
C ILE A 19 14.83 -29.14 -12.35
N GLN A 20 14.04 -30.15 -12.70
CA GLN A 20 13.09 -30.80 -11.78
C GLN A 20 13.79 -31.40 -10.55
N TYR A 21 14.93 -32.06 -10.75
CA TYR A 21 15.73 -32.65 -9.68
C TYR A 21 16.23 -31.59 -8.69
N HIS A 22 16.76 -30.47 -9.20
CA HIS A 22 17.20 -29.38 -8.34
C HIS A 22 16.02 -28.67 -7.65
N TYR A 23 14.88 -28.55 -8.33
CA TYR A 23 13.67 -27.95 -7.80
C TYR A 23 13.09 -28.72 -6.60
N GLN A 24 13.01 -30.05 -6.69
CA GLN A 24 12.51 -30.91 -5.60
C GLN A 24 13.34 -30.82 -4.32
N ARG A 25 14.63 -30.45 -4.45
CA ARG A 25 15.57 -30.29 -3.34
C ARG A 25 15.66 -28.86 -2.82
N LEU A 26 14.80 -27.96 -3.31
CA LEU A 26 14.70 -26.62 -2.75
C LEU A 26 14.02 -26.67 -1.37
N PRO A 27 14.32 -25.72 -0.48
CA PRO A 27 13.55 -25.53 0.75
C PRO A 27 12.06 -25.37 0.43
N ALA A 28 11.17 -25.89 1.28
CA ALA A 28 9.71 -25.88 1.06
C ALA A 28 9.17 -24.47 0.74
N LYS A 29 9.70 -23.43 1.39
CA LYS A 29 9.37 -22.01 1.13
C LYS A 29 9.61 -21.53 -0.30
N ASN A 30 10.44 -22.25 -1.06
CA ASN A 30 10.80 -21.93 -2.44
C ASN A 30 10.14 -22.89 -3.45
N GLN A 31 9.35 -23.85 -2.98
CA GLN A 31 8.53 -24.72 -3.82
C GLN A 31 7.14 -24.11 -3.91
N GLN A 32 6.76 -23.65 -5.10
CA GLN A 32 5.48 -23.00 -5.34
C GLN A 32 4.80 -23.65 -6.55
N LYS A 33 3.49 -23.87 -6.45
CA LYS A 33 2.66 -24.31 -7.57
C LYS A 33 1.73 -23.19 -8.00
N ASN A 34 1.38 -23.14 -9.28
CA ASN A 34 0.29 -22.30 -9.75
C ASN A 34 -1.08 -22.95 -9.45
N SER A 35 -2.16 -22.23 -9.78
CA SER A 35 -3.54 -22.73 -9.62
C SER A 35 -3.84 -24.01 -10.41
N GLN A 36 -3.04 -24.32 -11.43
CA GLN A 36 -3.14 -25.53 -12.27
C GLN A 36 -2.19 -26.65 -11.80
N GLY A 37 -1.60 -26.54 -10.61
CA GLY A 37 -0.69 -27.55 -10.04
C GLY A 37 0.70 -27.63 -10.69
N THR A 38 1.03 -26.73 -11.64
CA THR A 38 2.33 -26.66 -12.28
C THR A 38 3.36 -26.00 -11.36
N ASN A 39 4.54 -26.61 -11.27
CA ASN A 39 5.66 -26.07 -10.49
C ASN A 39 6.15 -24.74 -11.09
N LEU A 40 6.10 -23.71 -10.26
CA LEU A 40 6.52 -22.35 -10.57
C LEU A 40 7.86 -22.06 -9.89
N ILE A 41 8.77 -21.45 -10.65
CA ILE A 41 10.11 -21.07 -10.21
C ILE A 41 10.10 -19.56 -9.98
N SER A 42 10.23 -19.16 -8.71
CA SER A 42 10.47 -17.77 -8.33
C SER A 42 11.90 -17.35 -8.68
N THR A 43 12.16 -16.05 -8.72
CA THR A 43 13.50 -15.50 -8.97
C THR A 43 14.56 -16.03 -7.99
N THR A 44 14.18 -16.25 -6.73
CA THR A 44 15.05 -16.85 -5.71
C THR A 44 15.35 -18.32 -5.99
N ALA A 45 14.32 -19.11 -6.32
CA ALA A 45 14.47 -20.52 -6.68
C ALA A 45 15.33 -20.68 -7.94
N GLU A 46 15.13 -19.81 -8.93
CA GLU A 46 15.89 -19.77 -10.18
C GLU A 46 17.38 -19.54 -9.92
N ARG A 47 17.74 -18.56 -9.08
CA ARG A 47 19.14 -18.28 -8.71
C ARG A 47 19.82 -19.50 -8.07
N ILE A 48 19.11 -20.20 -7.17
CA ILE A 48 19.63 -21.40 -6.51
C ILE A 48 19.83 -22.52 -7.54
N ILE A 49 18.86 -22.75 -8.42
CA ILE A 49 18.96 -23.79 -9.46
C ILE A 49 20.11 -23.49 -10.42
N ARG A 50 20.22 -22.26 -10.93
CA ARG A 50 21.33 -21.82 -11.79
C ARG A 50 22.68 -22.08 -11.14
N SER A 51 22.83 -21.76 -9.85
CA SER A 51 24.07 -22.00 -9.10
C SER A 51 24.42 -23.49 -8.95
N LYS A 52 23.44 -24.40 -9.01
CA LYS A 52 23.65 -25.85 -8.93
C LYS A 52 23.94 -26.46 -10.29
N VAL A 53 23.25 -25.99 -11.33
CA VAL A 53 23.44 -26.44 -12.73
C VAL A 53 24.78 -25.95 -13.28
N ALA A 54 25.21 -24.74 -12.95
CA ALA A 54 26.46 -24.15 -13.42
C ALA A 54 27.71 -24.63 -12.69
N LYS A 55 27.57 -25.43 -11.62
CA LYS A 55 28.72 -26.05 -10.96
C LYS A 55 29.12 -27.28 -11.79
N PRO A 56 30.25 -27.28 -12.51
CA PRO A 56 30.78 -28.52 -13.05
C PRO A 56 30.94 -29.48 -11.89
N LEU A 57 30.40 -30.69 -12.04
CA LEU A 57 30.52 -31.74 -11.04
C LEU A 57 32.03 -32.00 -10.85
N LEU A 58 32.63 -31.43 -9.81
CA LEU A 58 33.95 -31.79 -9.31
C LEU A 58 33.86 -33.16 -8.63
N ALA A 59 33.33 -34.15 -9.33
CA ALA A 59 33.26 -35.54 -8.93
C ALA A 59 34.36 -36.30 -9.67
N ASN A 60 35.62 -35.94 -9.35
CA ASN A 60 36.81 -36.79 -9.43
C ASN A 60 37.99 -35.98 -8.90
N LYS A 61 38.13 -35.95 -7.56
CA LYS A 61 39.39 -35.63 -6.90
C LYS A 61 39.74 -36.75 -5.92
N GLN A 62 40.01 -37.92 -6.47
CA GLN A 62 41.14 -38.72 -6.02
C GLN A 62 42.02 -38.93 -7.25
N GLN A 63 43.28 -38.50 -7.13
CA GLN A 63 44.35 -38.59 -8.12
C GLN A 63 44.12 -37.85 -9.46
N ILE A 64 44.83 -36.73 -9.62
CA ILE A 64 45.96 -36.60 -10.56
C ILE A 64 46.48 -35.17 -10.40
N GLY A 65 47.78 -35.05 -10.13
CA GLY A 65 48.45 -33.77 -9.96
C GLY A 65 48.45 -32.99 -11.27
N SER A 66 47.93 -31.76 -11.23
CA SER A 66 48.30 -30.71 -12.17
C SER A 66 48.10 -29.37 -11.49
N LYS A 67 49.19 -28.60 -11.47
CA LYS A 67 49.35 -27.32 -10.81
C LYS A 67 48.54 -26.27 -11.58
N GLU A 68 47.37 -25.91 -11.07
CA GLU A 68 46.85 -24.54 -11.24
C GLU A 68 47.33 -23.71 -10.04
N PRO A 69 47.68 -22.42 -10.23
CA PRO A 69 48.12 -21.58 -9.12
C PRO A 69 46.92 -21.33 -8.21
N THR A 70 46.82 -22.12 -7.15
CA THR A 70 45.92 -21.88 -6.03
C THR A 70 46.21 -20.48 -5.52
N LYS A 71 45.30 -19.53 -5.75
CA LYS A 71 45.35 -18.19 -5.15
C LYS A 71 45.72 -18.34 -3.67
N THR A 72 46.81 -17.70 -3.28
CA THR A 72 47.45 -17.93 -1.99
C THR A 72 46.46 -17.64 -0.86
N SER A 73 46.53 -18.35 0.28
CA SER A 73 45.61 -18.12 1.41
C SER A 73 45.60 -16.66 1.89
N LYS A 74 46.67 -15.92 1.59
CA LYS A 74 46.85 -14.49 1.85
C LYS A 74 45.91 -13.61 1.03
N GLU A 75 45.82 -13.83 -0.29
CA GLU A 75 44.87 -13.11 -1.16
C GLU A 75 43.41 -13.36 -0.72
N ASN A 76 43.09 -14.59 -0.30
CA ASN A 76 41.75 -14.90 0.22
C ASN A 76 41.47 -14.16 1.53
N ASN A 77 42.46 -13.99 2.40
CA ASN A 77 42.31 -13.22 3.64
C ASN A 77 42.13 -11.72 3.34
N ASP A 78 42.91 -11.17 2.40
CA ASP A 78 42.79 -9.76 1.98
C ASP A 78 41.41 -9.46 1.37
N LEU A 79 40.88 -10.40 0.57
CA LEU A 79 39.50 -10.32 0.06
C LEU A 79 38.47 -10.36 1.20
N ILE A 80 38.65 -11.23 2.20
CA ILE A 80 37.77 -11.29 3.38
C ILE A 80 37.81 -9.97 4.16
N ILE A 81 38.98 -9.37 4.37
CA ILE A 81 39.13 -8.09 5.05
C ILE A 81 38.41 -6.98 4.26
N THR A 82 38.58 -6.96 2.94
CA THR A 82 37.94 -5.99 2.05
C THR A 82 36.42 -6.10 2.10
N LEU A 83 35.88 -7.32 1.99
CA LEU A 83 34.44 -7.58 2.09
C LEU A 83 33.88 -7.19 3.45
N ARG A 84 34.62 -7.42 4.54
CA ARG A 84 34.19 -7.01 5.89
C ARG A 84 34.09 -5.48 6.01
N ARG A 85 35.06 -4.74 5.46
CA ARG A 85 35.02 -3.27 5.44
C ARG A 85 33.84 -2.77 4.63
N GLU A 86 33.63 -3.31 3.43
CA GLU A 86 32.49 -2.92 2.59
C GLU A 86 31.14 -3.20 3.26
N VAL A 87 31.00 -4.33 3.96
CA VAL A 87 29.79 -4.63 4.75
C VAL A 87 29.58 -3.61 5.87
N GLU A 88 30.63 -3.19 6.58
CA GLU A 88 30.53 -2.19 7.65
C GLU A 88 30.19 -0.79 7.10
N ASP A 89 30.79 -0.41 5.97
CA ASP A 89 30.50 0.85 5.28
C ASP A 89 29.05 0.89 4.79
N LEU A 90 28.58 -0.19 4.15
CA LEU A 90 27.19 -0.32 3.72
C LEU A 90 26.22 -0.25 4.90
N LYS A 91 26.56 -0.89 6.03
CA LYS A 91 25.76 -0.83 7.25
C LYS A 91 25.70 0.61 7.79
N SER A 92 26.83 1.30 7.86
CA SER A 92 26.90 2.69 8.31
C SER A 92 26.07 3.63 7.42
N GLN A 93 26.12 3.43 6.08
CA GLN A 93 25.28 4.19 5.15
C GLN A 93 23.79 3.91 5.35
N ARG A 94 23.43 2.64 5.57
CA ARG A 94 22.05 2.23 5.86
C ARG A 94 21.52 2.85 7.15
N ASP A 95 22.31 2.81 8.22
CA ASP A 95 21.93 3.37 9.51
C ASP A 95 21.76 4.90 9.42
N LYS A 96 22.65 5.59 8.70
CA LYS A 96 22.50 7.03 8.42
C LYS A 96 21.22 7.34 7.65
N GLN A 97 20.88 6.52 6.65
CA GLN A 97 19.65 6.68 5.88
C GLN A 97 18.39 6.42 6.73
N LEU A 98 18.42 5.42 7.62
CA LEU A 98 17.34 5.14 8.56
C LEU A 98 17.12 6.30 9.51
N ALA A 99 18.19 6.79 10.16
CA ALA A 99 18.11 7.94 11.07
C ALA A 99 17.51 9.18 10.40
N ALA A 100 17.91 9.48 9.16
CA ALA A 100 17.35 10.60 8.40
C ALA A 100 15.85 10.40 8.08
N LYS A 101 15.42 9.17 7.76
CA LYS A 101 14.01 8.85 7.52
C LYS A 101 13.20 8.94 8.81
N ASP A 102 13.71 8.47 9.94
CA ASP A 102 13.04 8.53 11.24
C ASP A 102 12.83 9.99 11.69
N GLN A 103 13.82 10.85 11.46
CA GLN A 103 13.67 12.30 11.68
C GLN A 103 12.58 12.90 10.78
N GLN A 104 12.55 12.51 9.50
CA GLN A 104 11.54 13.00 8.56
C GLN A 104 10.13 12.52 8.94
N ILE A 105 9.98 11.27 9.39
CA ILE A 105 8.71 10.72 9.87
C ILE A 105 8.26 11.51 11.11
N SER A 106 9.15 11.68 12.09
CA SER A 106 8.86 12.45 13.31
C SER A 106 8.42 13.89 13.00
N SER A 107 9.02 14.53 12.00
CA SER A 107 8.62 15.87 11.56
C SER A 107 7.23 15.88 10.92
N LYS A 108 6.91 14.87 10.10
CA LYS A 108 5.58 14.74 9.47
C LYS A 108 4.49 14.42 10.49
N ASP A 109 4.78 13.55 11.48
CA ASP A 109 3.83 13.21 12.53
C ASP A 109 3.43 14.44 13.34
N ARG A 110 4.40 15.29 13.71
CA ARG A 110 4.11 16.57 14.37
C ARG A 110 3.24 17.50 13.52
N GLN A 111 3.46 17.52 12.20
CA GLN A 111 2.64 18.32 11.29
C GLN A 111 1.21 17.77 11.20
N ILE A 112 1.06 16.45 11.14
CA ILE A 112 -0.26 15.78 11.17
C ILE A 112 -0.97 16.07 12.48
N ASP A 113 -0.29 16.01 13.62
CA ASP A 113 -0.87 16.34 14.93
C ASP A 113 -1.36 17.79 14.98
N HIS A 114 -0.57 18.73 14.45
CA HIS A 114 -0.95 20.14 14.40
C HIS A 114 -2.18 20.36 13.52
N LEU A 115 -2.19 19.79 12.30
CA LEU A 115 -3.34 19.87 11.39
C LEU A 115 -4.58 19.21 11.99
N THR A 116 -4.43 18.10 12.69
CA THR A 116 -5.53 17.41 13.37
C THR A 116 -6.16 18.31 14.43
N LYS A 117 -5.36 19.01 15.23
CA LYS A 117 -5.85 19.99 16.22
C LYS A 117 -6.59 21.16 15.57
N LEU A 118 -6.08 21.69 14.46
CA LEU A 118 -6.74 22.78 13.73
C LEU A 118 -8.09 22.34 13.16
N ILE A 119 -8.15 21.12 12.61
CA ILE A 119 -9.40 20.54 12.09
C ILE A 119 -10.41 20.34 13.21
N ASP A 120 -9.99 19.82 14.36
CA ASP A 120 -10.85 19.64 15.53
C ASP A 120 -11.41 20.99 16.02
N GLN A 121 -10.56 22.02 16.13
CA GLN A 121 -10.99 23.38 16.46
C GLN A 121 -12.01 23.92 15.46
N GLN A 122 -11.78 23.73 14.15
CA GLN A 122 -12.71 24.18 13.13
C GLN A 122 -14.05 23.44 13.18
N GLN A 123 -14.05 22.13 13.49
CA GLN A 123 -15.28 21.37 13.68
C GLN A 123 -16.08 21.87 14.88
N GLN A 124 -15.41 22.16 16.01
CA GLN A 124 -16.06 22.72 17.20
C GLN A 124 -16.69 24.08 16.92
N LEU A 125 -15.98 24.97 16.23
CA LEU A 125 -16.51 26.28 15.82
C LEU A 125 -17.72 26.14 14.90
N GLN A 126 -17.68 25.22 13.92
CA GLN A 126 -18.81 24.98 13.02
C GLN A 126 -20.06 24.50 13.78
N LEU A 127 -19.88 23.61 14.77
CA LEU A 127 -20.96 23.12 15.62
C LEU A 127 -21.56 24.26 16.47
N ALA A 128 -20.71 25.12 17.04
CA ALA A 128 -21.16 26.29 17.81
C ALA A 128 -21.97 27.26 16.92
N ILE A 129 -21.49 27.57 15.72
CA ILE A 129 -22.19 28.42 14.75
C ILE A 129 -23.55 27.84 14.38
N VAL A 130 -23.64 26.53 14.12
CA VAL A 130 -24.92 25.88 13.79
C VAL A 130 -25.90 25.91 14.97
N ALA A 131 -25.41 25.74 16.20
CA ALA A 131 -26.23 25.82 17.40
C ALA A 131 -26.77 27.24 17.64
N GLU A 132 -25.92 28.26 17.53
CA GLU A 132 -26.31 29.66 17.67
C GLU A 132 -27.32 30.08 16.59
N ASN A 133 -27.09 29.69 15.33
CA ASN A 133 -28.05 29.95 14.25
C ASN A 133 -29.42 29.31 14.51
N ARG A 134 -29.45 28.12 15.11
CA ARG A 134 -30.69 27.47 15.50
C ARG A 134 -31.41 28.27 16.59
N GLN A 135 -30.69 28.73 17.61
CA GLN A 135 -31.26 29.59 18.66
C GLN A 135 -31.80 30.89 18.09
N LEU A 136 -31.03 31.59 17.24
CA LEU A 136 -31.47 32.81 16.57
C LEU A 136 -32.74 32.58 15.76
N LYS A 137 -32.82 31.48 15.00
CA LYS A 137 -34.03 31.13 14.24
C LYS A 137 -35.25 30.89 15.15
N GLU A 138 -35.05 30.21 16.29
CA GLU A 138 -36.11 30.01 17.29
C GLU A 138 -36.56 31.34 17.92
N HIS A 139 -35.63 32.24 18.23
CA HIS A 139 -35.93 33.58 18.75
C HIS A 139 -36.71 34.43 17.74
N VAL A 140 -36.29 34.43 16.47
CA VAL A 140 -36.99 35.14 15.39
C VAL A 140 -38.41 34.60 15.25
N GLN A 141 -38.60 33.27 15.24
CA GLN A 141 -39.93 32.67 15.13
C GLN A 141 -40.85 33.02 16.32
N LYS A 142 -40.31 33.04 17.55
CA LYS A 142 -41.06 33.47 18.74
C LYS A 142 -41.46 34.93 18.65
N LEU A 143 -40.56 35.82 18.24
CA LEU A 143 -40.85 37.25 18.07
C LEU A 143 -41.90 37.48 16.99
N SER A 144 -41.81 36.80 15.85
CA SER A 144 -42.83 36.87 14.79
C SER A 144 -44.20 36.39 15.30
N GLY A 145 -44.25 35.30 16.08
CA GLY A 145 -45.50 34.84 16.69
C GLY A 145 -46.09 35.79 17.75
N LEU A 146 -45.23 36.57 18.44
CA LEU A 146 -45.67 37.58 19.42
C LEU A 146 -46.08 38.91 18.79
N LEU A 147 -45.60 39.24 17.58
CA LEU A 147 -46.09 40.38 16.80
C LEU A 147 -47.45 40.09 16.12
N GLU A 148 -47.82 38.82 16.00
CA GLU A 148 -49.11 38.36 15.44
C GLU A 148 -50.25 38.27 16.48
N PRO A 149 -50.48 39.32 17.30
CA PRO A 149 -51.86 39.63 17.67
C PRO A 149 -52.10 41.15 17.73
N SER A 150 -52.58 41.78 16.64
CA SER A 150 -53.51 42.93 16.69
C SER A 150 -53.97 43.50 15.32
N SER A 151 -53.71 42.87 14.17
CA SER A 151 -54.36 43.30 12.91
C SER A 151 -55.56 42.42 12.60
N THR A 152 -56.70 42.94 13.01
CA THR A 152 -58.07 42.65 12.58
C THR A 152 -58.15 42.09 11.17
N THR A 153 -58.90 40.99 11.05
CA THR A 153 -59.56 40.53 9.84
C THR A 153 -60.04 41.70 8.98
N GLN A 154 -59.38 41.95 7.85
CA GLN A 154 -60.02 42.55 6.69
C GLN A 154 -59.47 41.93 5.41
N GLN A 155 -60.41 41.31 4.72
CA GLN A 155 -60.34 40.75 3.38
C GLN A 155 -59.78 41.79 2.40
N GLN A 156 -59.00 41.35 1.40
CA GLN A 156 -59.52 41.26 0.03
C GLN A 156 -58.51 40.68 -0.94
N GLN A 157 -59.03 39.78 -1.76
CA GLN A 157 -58.42 39.15 -2.91
C GLN A 157 -58.24 40.15 -4.06
N SER A 158 -57.15 40.00 -4.81
CA SER A 158 -57.09 39.99 -6.29
C SER A 158 -55.63 39.74 -6.70
N ASN A 159 -55.28 38.54 -7.19
CA ASN A 159 -55.09 38.21 -8.61
C ASN A 159 -54.23 39.25 -9.35
N ASP A 160 -53.14 38.90 -10.03
CA ASP A 160 -53.08 37.87 -11.08
C ASP A 160 -51.63 37.52 -11.46
N LYS A 161 -51.41 36.21 -11.72
CA LYS A 161 -50.44 35.59 -12.66
C LYS A 161 -48.95 35.62 -12.25
N ASP A 162 -48.28 34.48 -12.07
CA ASP A 162 -48.13 33.39 -13.04
C ASP A 162 -48.25 31.97 -12.47
N ASP A 163 -48.83 31.12 -13.32
CA ASP A 163 -48.64 29.68 -13.53
C ASP A 163 -48.87 28.65 -12.41
N ALA A 164 -50.02 27.98 -12.59
CA ALA A 164 -50.41 26.62 -12.22
C ALA A 164 -49.24 25.69 -11.80
N LEU A 165 -49.23 25.19 -10.56
CA LEU A 165 -50.01 24.01 -10.08
C LEU A 165 -49.76 22.78 -10.98
N SER A 166 -49.32 21.62 -10.48
CA SER A 166 -49.76 21.01 -9.23
C SER A 166 -48.74 20.00 -8.71
N ASN A 167 -48.48 20.17 -7.42
CA ASN A 167 -48.20 19.14 -6.44
C ASN A 167 -48.94 17.80 -6.73
N SER A 168 -48.24 16.68 -6.62
CA SER A 168 -48.50 15.69 -5.56
C SER A 168 -48.05 14.27 -5.91
N GLU A 169 -47.52 13.63 -4.87
CA GLU A 169 -47.53 12.19 -4.62
C GLU A 169 -46.46 11.27 -5.24
N LYS A 170 -45.80 10.60 -4.30
CA LYS A 170 -45.21 9.24 -4.39
C LYS A 170 -43.93 9.14 -5.22
N GLN A 171 -42.81 9.24 -4.51
CA GLN A 171 -42.03 8.02 -4.24
C GLN A 171 -41.00 8.26 -3.13
N LYS A 172 -41.22 7.57 -2.01
CA LYS A 172 -40.15 7.10 -1.13
C LYS A 172 -39.10 6.39 -1.98
N ARG A 173 -38.02 7.05 -2.33
CA ARG A 173 -36.77 6.39 -2.70
C ARG A 173 -35.72 6.97 -1.78
N MET A 174 -35.53 6.28 -0.65
CA MET A 174 -34.31 6.40 0.12
C MET A 174 -33.14 6.14 -0.83
N HIS A 175 -32.51 7.19 -1.35
CA HIS A 175 -31.15 7.06 -1.85
C HIS A 175 -30.27 6.88 -0.63
N LYS A 176 -30.16 5.62 -0.19
CA LYS A 176 -28.99 5.15 0.55
C LYS A 176 -27.80 5.40 -0.36
N ASN A 177 -27.12 6.53 -0.17
CA ASN A 177 -25.82 6.75 -0.75
C ASN A 177 -24.93 5.60 -0.28
N LYS A 178 -24.65 4.69 -1.21
CA LYS A 178 -23.81 3.53 -1.00
C LYS A 178 -22.42 4.07 -0.68
N PRO A 179 -21.81 3.78 0.48
CA PRO A 179 -20.46 4.24 0.77
C PRO A 179 -19.54 3.65 -0.31
N ASN A 180 -18.88 4.53 -1.05
CA ASN A 180 -17.97 4.15 -2.11
C ASN A 180 -16.85 3.29 -1.50
N LYS A 181 -16.77 2.02 -1.88
CA LYS A 181 -15.88 1.02 -1.27
C LYS A 181 -14.41 1.15 -1.70
N ASN A 182 -14.01 2.32 -2.20
CA ASN A 182 -12.77 2.46 -2.97
C ASN A 182 -11.72 3.34 -2.26
N TRP A 183 -11.76 3.43 -0.93
CA TRP A 183 -10.74 4.14 -0.13
C TRP A 183 -9.41 3.39 0.05
N TRP A 184 -9.28 2.16 -0.48
CA TRP A 184 -8.07 1.33 -0.32
C TRP A 184 -7.21 1.18 -1.58
N HIS A 185 -7.51 1.90 -2.67
CA HIS A 185 -6.78 1.72 -3.95
C HIS A 185 -5.52 2.58 -4.12
N PHE A 186 -5.06 3.26 -3.08
CA PHE A 186 -3.90 4.17 -3.15
C PHE A 186 -2.74 3.82 -2.19
N TRP A 187 -2.67 2.59 -1.71
CA TRP A 187 -1.51 2.07 -0.98
C TRP A 187 -0.96 0.81 -1.64
#